data_AF-A0A1V5NFV2-F1
#
_entry.id   AF-A0A1V5NFV2-F1
#
_cell.length_a   1.000
_cell.length_b   1.000
_cell.length_c   1.000
_cell.angle_alpha   90.00
_cell.angle_beta   90.00
_cell.angle_gamma   90.00
#
_symmetry.space_group_name_H-M   'P 1'
#
loop_
_entity.id
_entity.type
_entity.pdbx_description
1 polymer ?
#
loop_
_entity_poly.entity_id
_entity_poly.type
_entity_poly.pdbx_seq_one_letter_code
_entity_poly.pdbx_strand_id
1 'polypeptide(L)'
;MSYQDKITRALVVIEEHYAEVCQDFDSDSFLNKLRKDGGTSEETLRQFTWEDLQSYGLPKVLARRVAEMFRETDTTKQRPAFVSANKAERMTPAELVAAYDPRDPSNAVGTRLSGMVNNQPCIVFTDNGQVDAENSLTLVNELRDGFPPRDILLVSGHPRKVYRIGERPTSWRMKIRSTPARFFGRTAPATRQG
;
A
#
# COMPACT_ATOMS: atom_id res chain seq x y z
N MET A 1 -5.84 10.41 -8.99
CA MET A 1 -5.20 10.57 -10.29
C MET A 1 -5.48 11.99 -10.72
N SER A 2 -4.42 12.77 -10.86
CA SER A 2 -4.53 14.12 -11.39
C SER A 2 -4.92 14.06 -12.88
N TYR A 3 -5.45 15.17 -13.40
CA TYR A 3 -5.70 15.32 -14.83
C TYR A 3 -4.49 14.93 -15.69
N GLN A 4 -3.28 15.34 -15.29
CA GLN A 4 -2.05 15.05 -16.02
C GLN A 4 -1.77 13.54 -16.04
N ASP A 5 -1.96 12.84 -14.93
CA ASP A 5 -1.74 11.39 -14.85
C ASP A 5 -2.65 10.63 -15.82
N LYS A 6 -3.92 11.05 -15.94
CA LYS A 6 -4.88 10.45 -16.87
C LYS A 6 -4.48 10.64 -18.32
N ILE A 7 -4.02 11.85 -18.68
CA ILE A 7 -3.54 12.15 -20.03
C ILE A 7 -2.27 11.36 -20.34
N THR A 8 -1.28 11.35 -19.44
CA THR A 8 -0.03 10.59 -19.62
C THR A 8 -0.32 9.11 -19.80
N ARG A 9 -1.19 8.53 -18.96
CA ARG A 9 -1.56 7.11 -19.07
C ARG A 9 -2.27 6.79 -20.39
N ALA A 10 -3.17 7.67 -20.84
CA ALA A 10 -3.83 7.50 -22.13
C ALA A 10 -2.82 7.56 -23.29
N LEU A 11 -1.89 8.51 -23.27
CA LEU A 11 -0.86 8.64 -24.31
C LEU A 11 0.04 7.41 -24.38
N VAL A 12 0.52 6.89 -23.24
CA VAL A 12 1.34 5.67 -23.21
C VAL A 12 0.62 4.51 -23.89
N VAL A 13 -0.66 4.30 -23.58
CA VAL A 13 -1.44 3.19 -24.16
C VAL A 13 -1.68 3.38 -25.66
N ILE A 14 -1.83 4.62 -26.10
CA ILE A 14 -1.95 4.94 -27.52
C ILE A 14 -0.60 4.66 -28.22
N GLU A 15 0.50 5.21 -27.72
CA GLU A 15 1.84 5.04 -28.28
C GLU A 15 2.26 3.56 -28.35
N GLU A 16 1.99 2.78 -27.31
CA GLU A 16 2.22 1.32 -27.30
C GLU A 16 1.52 0.62 -28.48
N HIS A 17 0.25 0.96 -28.73
CA HIS A 17 -0.50 0.33 -29.82
C HIS A 17 -0.01 0.78 -31.20
N TYR A 18 0.31 2.07 -31.37
CA TYR A 18 0.80 2.58 -32.65
C TYR A 18 2.22 2.09 -32.97
N ALA A 19 3.04 1.85 -31.93
CA ALA A 19 4.32 1.17 -32.06
C ALA A 19 4.17 -0.27 -32.57
N GLU A 20 3.16 -1.01 -32.09
CA GLU A 20 2.87 -2.37 -32.58
C GLU A 20 2.31 -2.40 -34.01
N VAL A 21 1.52 -1.38 -34.38
CA VAL A 21 0.87 -1.27 -35.69
C VAL A 21 1.79 -0.61 -36.74
N CYS A 22 2.97 -0.13 -36.34
CA CYS A 22 3.93 0.60 -37.19
C CYS A 22 3.29 1.80 -37.91
N GLN A 23 2.44 2.55 -37.22
CA GLN A 23 1.79 3.75 -37.76
C GLN A 23 2.19 4.98 -36.95
N ASP A 24 2.47 6.09 -37.63
CA ASP A 24 2.79 7.35 -36.96
C ASP A 24 1.54 7.95 -36.30
N PHE A 25 1.64 8.24 -35.01
CA PHE A 25 0.61 8.92 -34.23
C PHE A 25 1.11 10.28 -33.77
N ASP A 26 0.40 11.34 -34.15
CA ASP A 26 0.69 12.70 -33.71
C ASP A 26 -0.09 13.02 -32.42
N SER A 27 0.58 12.82 -31.30
CA SER A 27 0.05 13.05 -29.96
C SER A 27 -0.31 14.53 -29.72
N ASP A 28 0.42 15.47 -30.30
CA ASP A 28 0.14 16.90 -30.20
C ASP A 28 -1.17 17.27 -30.91
N SER A 29 -1.41 16.70 -32.10
CA SER A 29 -2.67 16.92 -32.82
C SER A 29 -3.89 16.42 -32.03
N PHE A 30 -3.75 15.28 -31.36
CA PHE A 30 -4.79 14.71 -30.52
C PHE A 30 -5.09 15.60 -29.32
N LEU A 31 -4.04 16.03 -28.59
CA LEU A 31 -4.20 16.91 -27.42
C LEU A 31 -4.81 18.27 -27.80
N ASN A 32 -4.47 18.81 -28.96
CA ASN A 32 -5.04 20.07 -29.45
C ASN A 32 -6.54 19.94 -29.73
N LYS A 33 -6.99 18.84 -30.35
CA LYS A 33 -8.42 18.55 -30.55
C LYS A 33 -9.15 18.35 -29.23
N LEU A 34 -8.56 17.59 -28.31
CA LEU A 34 -9.12 17.35 -26.98
C LEU A 34 -9.28 18.64 -26.18
N ARG A 35 -8.28 19.54 -26.22
CA ARG A 35 -8.36 20.86 -25.58
C ARG A 35 -9.38 21.78 -26.23
N LYS A 36 -9.48 21.74 -27.57
CA LYS A 36 -10.45 22.54 -28.33
C LYS A 36 -11.89 22.22 -27.93
N ASP A 37 -12.16 20.95 -27.65
CA ASP A 37 -13.49 20.47 -27.24
C ASP A 37 -13.70 20.54 -25.70
N GLY A 38 -12.79 21.22 -24.98
CA GLY A 38 -12.96 21.52 -23.55
C GLY A 38 -12.40 20.47 -22.60
N GLY A 39 -11.59 19.52 -23.07
CA GLY A 39 -10.88 18.52 -22.26
C GLY A 39 -9.72 19.09 -21.44
N THR A 40 -9.88 20.26 -20.82
CA THR A 40 -8.86 20.93 -19.98
C THR A 40 -9.03 20.64 -18.49
N SER A 41 -10.11 19.95 -18.10
CA SER A 41 -10.42 19.61 -16.71
C SER A 41 -10.75 18.12 -16.57
N GLU A 42 -10.59 17.58 -15.36
CA GLU A 42 -10.93 16.18 -15.11
C GLU A 42 -12.42 15.90 -15.29
N GLU A 43 -13.27 16.85 -14.90
CA GLU A 43 -14.73 16.70 -14.99
C GLU A 43 -15.18 16.61 -16.45
N THR A 44 -14.60 17.43 -17.33
CA THR A 44 -14.90 17.40 -18.76
C THR A 44 -14.35 16.14 -19.42
N LEU A 45 -13.13 15.68 -19.06
CA LEU A 45 -12.57 14.41 -19.57
C LEU A 45 -13.51 13.21 -19.36
N ARG A 46 -14.23 13.16 -18.23
CA ARG A 46 -15.17 12.07 -17.93
C ARG A 46 -16.41 12.06 -18.83
N GLN A 47 -16.77 13.22 -19.38
CA GLN A 47 -17.95 13.38 -20.23
C GLN A 47 -17.69 12.96 -21.68
N PHE A 48 -16.43 12.87 -22.11
CA PHE A 48 -16.10 12.42 -23.46
C PHE A 48 -16.61 11.00 -23.71
N THR A 49 -17.20 10.82 -24.89
CA THR A 49 -17.60 9.52 -25.39
C THR A 49 -16.48 8.91 -26.22
N TRP A 50 -16.53 7.60 -26.41
CA TRP A 50 -15.57 6.93 -27.30
C TRP A 50 -15.76 7.34 -28.76
N GLU A 51 -16.93 7.87 -29.14
CA GLU A 51 -17.23 8.39 -30.48
C GLU A 51 -16.48 9.71 -30.74
N ASP A 52 -16.44 10.60 -29.75
CA ASP A 52 -15.67 11.84 -29.82
C ASP A 52 -14.18 11.54 -30.00
N LEU A 53 -13.66 10.60 -29.21
CA LEU A 53 -12.27 10.16 -29.29
C LEU A 53 -11.94 9.48 -30.63
N GLN A 54 -12.90 8.74 -31.21
CA GLN A 54 -12.75 8.16 -32.54
C GLN A 54 -12.66 9.26 -33.61
N SER A 55 -13.46 10.33 -33.48
CA SER A 55 -13.42 11.49 -34.39
C SER A 55 -12.05 12.21 -34.38
N TYR A 56 -11.29 12.08 -33.29
CA TYR A 56 -9.95 12.66 -33.18
C TYR A 56 -8.87 11.85 -33.90
N GLY A 57 -9.19 10.63 -34.35
CA GLY A 57 -8.31 9.76 -35.12
C GLY A 57 -7.96 8.45 -34.43
N LEU A 58 -8.56 8.14 -33.27
CA LEU A 58 -8.29 6.88 -32.57
C LEU A 58 -9.11 5.72 -33.15
N PRO A 59 -8.52 4.52 -33.30
CA PRO A 59 -9.26 3.30 -33.60
C PRO A 59 -10.34 3.02 -32.55
N LYS A 60 -11.47 2.48 -32.99
CA LYS A 60 -12.66 2.24 -32.14
C LYS A 60 -12.36 1.53 -30.81
N VAL A 61 -11.46 0.55 -30.83
CA VAL A 61 -11.09 -0.23 -29.64
C VAL A 61 -10.25 0.60 -28.66
N LEU A 62 -9.26 1.35 -29.18
CA LEU A 62 -8.46 2.26 -28.36
C LEU A 62 -9.29 3.40 -27.77
N ALA A 63 -10.17 4.00 -28.59
CA ALA A 63 -11.04 5.08 -28.15
C ALA A 63 -11.92 4.65 -26.96
N ARG A 64 -12.44 3.41 -26.97
CA ARG A 64 -13.18 2.84 -25.83
C ARG A 64 -12.31 2.70 -24.58
N ARG A 65 -11.09 2.17 -24.73
CA ARG A 65 -10.15 1.98 -23.62
C ARG A 65 -9.73 3.30 -22.98
N VAL A 66 -9.47 4.32 -23.81
CA VAL A 66 -9.13 5.68 -23.33
C VAL A 66 -10.32 6.34 -22.65
N ALA A 67 -11.53 6.24 -23.22
CA ALA A 67 -12.74 6.76 -22.58
C ALA A 67 -12.99 6.11 -21.21
N GLU A 68 -12.72 4.82 -21.07
CA GLU A 68 -12.81 4.10 -19.81
C GLU A 68 -11.80 4.65 -18.77
N MET A 69 -10.55 4.89 -19.17
CA MET A 69 -9.53 5.51 -18.29
C MET A 69 -9.90 6.92 -17.83
N PHE A 70 -10.52 7.73 -18.70
CA PHE A 70 -10.97 9.06 -18.32
C PHE A 70 -12.11 9.00 -17.30
N ARG A 71 -13.02 8.04 -17.46
CA ARG A 71 -14.16 7.78 -16.57
C ARG A 71 -13.76 7.09 -15.27
N GLU A 72 -12.62 6.41 -15.24
CA GLU A 72 -12.09 5.78 -14.03
C GLU A 72 -11.95 6.85 -12.93
N THR A 73 -12.85 6.80 -11.97
CA THR A 73 -12.75 7.58 -10.73
C THR A 73 -11.74 6.88 -9.82
N ASP A 74 -10.89 7.62 -9.12
CA ASP A 74 -10.06 7.08 -8.03
C ASP A 74 -10.92 6.45 -6.93
N THR A 75 -11.37 5.22 -7.14
CA THR A 75 -11.89 4.32 -6.12
C THR A 75 -10.78 3.85 -5.17
N THR A 76 -9.52 4.17 -5.49
CA THR A 76 -8.35 3.99 -4.61
C THR A 76 -8.29 4.94 -3.42
N LYS A 77 -9.18 5.94 -3.31
CA LYS A 77 -9.55 6.45 -1.98
C LYS A 77 -10.45 5.41 -1.30
N GLN A 78 -9.86 4.30 -0.88
CA GLN A 78 -10.45 3.46 0.15
C GLN A 78 -10.65 4.38 1.36
N ARG A 79 -11.87 4.91 1.51
CA ARG A 79 -12.35 5.27 2.85
C ARG A 79 -12.05 4.05 3.71
N PRO A 80 -11.39 4.18 4.88
CA PRO A 80 -11.17 3.02 5.74
C PRO A 80 -12.53 2.36 5.90
N ALA A 81 -12.67 1.17 5.33
CA ALA A 81 -13.97 0.54 5.21
C ALA A 81 -14.45 0.39 6.64
N PHE A 82 -15.50 1.11 7.01
CA PHE A 82 -16.08 0.99 8.34
C PHE A 82 -16.57 -0.46 8.45
N VAL A 83 -15.76 -1.30 9.07
CA VAL A 83 -16.08 -2.70 9.29
C VAL A 83 -17.03 -2.72 10.47
N SER A 84 -18.31 -3.03 10.21
CA SER A 84 -19.28 -3.23 11.28
C SER A 84 -18.91 -4.44 12.14
N ALA A 85 -19.34 -4.45 13.40
CA ALA A 85 -19.11 -5.57 14.32
C ALA A 85 -19.50 -6.93 13.72
N ASN A 86 -20.69 -7.01 13.12
CA ASN A 86 -21.16 -8.22 12.46
C ASN A 86 -20.28 -8.68 11.29
N LYS A 87 -19.64 -7.73 10.58
CA LYS A 87 -18.72 -8.07 9.50
C LYS A 87 -17.39 -8.57 10.07
N ALA A 88 -16.87 -7.92 11.11
CA ALA A 88 -15.63 -8.33 11.79
C ALA A 88 -15.72 -9.75 12.38
N GLU A 89 -16.88 -10.16 12.90
CA GLU A 89 -17.07 -11.51 13.45
C GLU A 89 -16.96 -12.63 12.40
N ARG A 90 -17.27 -12.33 11.14
CA ARG A 90 -17.25 -13.28 10.03
C ARG A 90 -15.92 -13.28 9.25
N MET A 91 -15.04 -12.33 9.52
CA MET A 91 -13.75 -12.22 8.86
C MET A 91 -12.75 -13.22 9.43
N THR A 92 -11.83 -13.65 8.57
CA THR A 92 -10.69 -14.46 8.99
C THR A 92 -9.68 -13.61 9.77
N PRO A 93 -8.81 -14.21 10.60
CA PRO A 93 -7.75 -13.48 11.31
C PRO A 93 -6.84 -12.68 10.37
N ALA A 94 -6.54 -13.23 9.19
CA ALA A 94 -5.72 -12.57 8.17
C ALA A 94 -6.37 -11.27 7.67
N GLU A 95 -7.67 -11.31 7.35
CA GLU A 95 -8.43 -10.14 6.93
C GLU A 95 -8.56 -9.11 8.05
N LEU A 96 -8.75 -9.56 9.30
CA LEU A 96 -8.85 -8.67 10.45
C LEU A 96 -7.53 -7.92 10.67
N VAL A 97 -6.39 -8.59 10.60
CA VAL A 97 -5.08 -7.94 10.72
C VAL A 97 -4.84 -6.98 9.56
N ALA A 98 -5.21 -7.35 8.34
CA ALA A 98 -5.07 -6.49 7.16
C ALA A 98 -5.98 -5.25 7.20
N ALA A 99 -7.17 -5.37 7.77
CA ALA A 99 -8.15 -4.29 7.90
C ALA A 99 -7.99 -3.46 9.19
N TYR A 100 -7.06 -3.83 10.08
CA TYR A 100 -6.87 -3.17 11.36
C TYR A 100 -6.22 -1.80 11.19
N ASP A 101 -6.96 -0.75 11.56
CA ASP A 101 -6.40 0.60 11.66
C ASP A 101 -5.88 0.85 13.08
N PRO A 102 -4.57 1.06 13.28
CA PRO A 102 -4.04 1.38 14.60
C PRO A 102 -4.54 2.73 15.14
N ARG A 103 -5.11 3.63 14.31
CA ARG A 103 -5.53 5.00 14.70
C ARG A 103 -6.79 5.00 15.54
N ASP A 104 -7.64 4.02 15.31
CA ASP A 104 -8.89 3.84 16.02
C ASP A 104 -8.90 2.44 16.65
N PRO A 105 -8.29 2.28 17.82
CA PRO A 105 -8.24 0.98 18.49
C PRO A 105 -9.60 0.50 19.01
N SER A 106 -10.57 1.41 19.12
CA SER A 106 -11.96 1.10 19.45
C SER A 106 -12.76 0.56 18.26
N ASN A 107 -12.13 0.39 17.10
CA ASN A 107 -12.80 -0.22 15.96
C ASN A 107 -13.26 -1.67 16.27
N ALA A 108 -14.29 -2.12 15.56
CA ALA A 108 -14.83 -3.46 15.72
C ALA A 108 -13.75 -4.54 15.47
N VAL A 109 -12.82 -4.27 14.56
CA VAL A 109 -11.71 -5.15 14.20
C VAL A 109 -10.74 -5.33 15.38
N GLY A 110 -10.35 -4.25 16.05
CA GLY A 110 -9.45 -4.23 17.19
C GLY A 110 -10.09 -4.87 18.42
N THR A 111 -11.37 -4.61 18.67
CA THR A 111 -12.14 -5.27 19.73
C THR A 111 -12.17 -6.79 19.50
N ARG A 112 -12.42 -7.22 18.25
CA ARG A 112 -12.47 -8.63 17.87
C ARG A 112 -11.10 -9.31 17.97
N LEU A 113 -10.04 -8.67 17.46
CA LEU A 113 -8.67 -9.15 17.58
C LEU A 113 -8.23 -9.26 19.04
N SER A 114 -8.54 -8.25 19.88
CA SER A 114 -8.17 -8.27 21.30
C SER A 114 -8.88 -9.39 22.05
N GLY A 115 -10.15 -9.65 21.74
CA GLY A 115 -10.88 -10.80 22.27
C GLY A 115 -10.28 -12.15 21.84
N MET A 116 -9.72 -12.25 20.61
CA MET A 116 -9.09 -13.49 20.15
C MET A 116 -7.76 -13.79 20.85
N VAL A 117 -6.95 -12.76 21.11
CA VAL A 117 -5.63 -12.93 21.73
C VAL A 117 -5.61 -12.64 23.23
N ASN A 118 -6.77 -12.50 23.88
CA ASN A 118 -6.90 -12.12 25.30
C ASN A 118 -6.08 -10.87 25.66
N ASN A 119 -6.10 -9.86 24.80
CA ASN A 119 -5.38 -8.60 24.95
C ASN A 119 -3.83 -8.73 25.07
N GLN A 120 -3.26 -9.82 24.56
CA GLN A 120 -1.80 -10.04 24.51
C GLN A 120 -1.13 -9.29 23.34
N PRO A 121 0.18 -9.01 23.42
CA PRO A 121 0.91 -8.33 22.35
C PRO A 121 1.02 -9.21 21.10
N CYS A 122 0.54 -8.71 19.96
CA CYS A 122 0.50 -9.46 18.69
C CYS A 122 0.68 -8.58 17.44
N ILE A 123 0.85 -7.26 17.60
CA ILE A 123 0.95 -6.33 16.48
C ILE A 123 2.40 -5.90 16.31
N VAL A 124 2.90 -6.01 15.08
CA VAL A 124 4.23 -5.53 14.67
C VAL A 124 4.05 -4.41 13.67
N PHE A 125 4.87 -3.35 13.80
CA PHE A 125 4.87 -2.23 12.87
C PHE A 125 6.09 -2.29 11.96
N THR A 126 5.88 -1.87 10.71
CA THR A 126 6.94 -1.58 9.74
C THR A 126 7.66 -0.28 10.08
N ASP A 127 8.82 -0.04 9.45
CA ASP A 127 9.58 1.21 9.64
C ASP A 127 8.78 2.45 9.18
N ASN A 128 7.81 2.25 8.29
CA ASN A 128 6.88 3.27 7.82
C ASN A 128 5.73 3.56 8.81
N GLY A 129 5.71 2.87 9.96
CA GLY A 129 4.66 3.00 10.96
C GLY A 129 3.33 2.36 10.58
N GLN A 130 3.29 1.59 9.48
CA GLN A 130 2.15 0.78 9.08
C GLN A 130 2.20 -0.59 9.76
N VAL A 131 1.05 -1.22 9.97
CA VAL A 131 0.98 -2.57 10.55
C VAL A 131 1.55 -3.57 9.55
N ASP A 132 2.45 -4.42 10.03
CA ASP A 132 3.01 -5.52 9.27
C ASP A 132 2.06 -6.72 9.37
N ALA A 133 1.21 -6.90 8.35
CA ALA A 133 0.11 -7.85 8.41
C ALA A 133 0.59 -9.31 8.48
N GLU A 134 1.66 -9.66 7.76
CA GLU A 134 2.17 -11.04 7.70
C GLU A 134 2.78 -11.48 9.04
N ASN A 135 3.64 -10.63 9.61
CA ASN A 135 4.29 -10.92 10.88
C ASN A 135 3.28 -10.88 12.04
N SER A 136 2.34 -9.93 12.02
CA SER A 136 1.29 -9.86 13.06
C SER A 136 0.35 -11.05 12.98
N LEU A 137 0.01 -11.54 11.78
CA LEU A 137 -0.82 -12.74 11.60
C LEU A 137 -0.15 -13.99 12.19
N THR A 138 1.17 -14.13 12.01
CA THR A 138 1.94 -15.25 12.58
C THR A 138 1.82 -15.25 14.09
N LEU A 139 1.99 -14.09 14.74
CA LEU A 139 1.84 -13.96 16.20
C LEU A 139 0.41 -14.24 16.67
N VAL A 140 -0.62 -13.79 15.95
CA VAL A 140 -2.01 -14.08 16.28
C VAL A 140 -2.29 -15.58 16.25
N ASN A 141 -1.75 -16.30 15.27
CA ASN A 141 -1.90 -17.76 15.19
C ASN A 141 -1.13 -18.47 16.32
N GLU A 142 0.12 -18.07 16.60
CA GLU A 142 0.89 -18.62 17.73
C GLU A 142 0.14 -18.47 19.06
N LEU A 143 -0.43 -17.28 19.33
CA LEU A 143 -1.20 -17.06 20.55
C LEU A 143 -2.48 -17.88 20.61
N ARG A 144 -3.14 -18.10 19.46
CA ARG A 144 -4.33 -18.94 19.37
C ARG A 144 -4.01 -20.42 19.63
N ASP A 145 -2.82 -20.85 19.21
CA ASP A 145 -2.33 -22.21 19.42
C ASP A 145 -1.76 -22.42 20.85
N GLY A 146 -1.79 -21.39 21.71
CA GLY A 146 -1.42 -21.46 23.12
C GLY A 146 0.06 -21.21 23.40
N PHE A 147 0.82 -20.69 22.44
CA PHE A 147 2.21 -20.29 22.67
C PHE A 147 2.29 -19.04 23.56
N PRO A 148 3.39 -18.88 24.33
CA PRO A 148 3.57 -17.70 25.16
C PRO A 148 3.78 -16.43 24.31
N PRO A 149 3.33 -15.27 24.81
CA PRO A 149 3.50 -14.00 24.11
C PRO A 149 4.98 -13.62 24.00
N ARG A 150 5.33 -12.99 22.88
CA ARG A 150 6.69 -12.47 22.62
C ARG A 150 6.70 -10.95 22.71
N ASP A 151 7.71 -10.40 23.37
CA ASP A 151 7.92 -8.94 23.41
C ASP A 151 8.72 -8.42 22.20
N ILE A 152 9.54 -9.28 21.59
CA ILE A 152 10.44 -8.94 20.48
C ILE A 152 10.33 -10.03 19.40
N LEU A 153 10.18 -9.61 18.15
CA LEU A 153 10.17 -10.46 16.97
C LEU A 153 11.30 -10.05 16.03
N LEU A 154 12.03 -11.02 15.47
CA LEU A 154 13.06 -10.75 14.48
C LEU A 154 12.43 -10.66 13.09
N VAL A 155 12.32 -9.46 12.52
CA VAL A 155 11.78 -9.22 11.17
C VAL A 155 12.93 -8.78 10.27
N SER A 156 13.21 -9.56 9.22
CA SER A 156 14.30 -9.29 8.27
C SER A 156 15.68 -9.09 8.96
N GLY A 157 15.95 -9.86 10.01
CA GLY A 157 17.21 -9.77 10.78
C GLY A 157 17.29 -8.62 11.79
N HIS A 158 16.24 -7.80 11.91
CA HIS A 158 16.17 -6.72 12.89
C HIS A 158 15.20 -7.05 14.03
N PRO A 159 15.61 -6.91 15.30
CA PRO A 159 14.71 -7.09 16.43
C PRO A 159 13.69 -5.94 16.45
N ARG A 160 12.42 -6.28 16.33
CA ARG A 160 11.28 -5.35 16.43
C ARG A 160 10.46 -5.65 17.66
N LYS A 161 10.00 -4.59 18.33
CA LYS A 161 9.11 -4.71 19.48
C LYS A 161 7.70 -5.09 19.01
N VAL A 162 7.07 -6.02 19.73
CA VAL A 162 5.66 -6.38 19.55
C VAL A 162 4.81 -5.51 20.47
N TYR A 163 3.67 -5.05 19.96
CA TYR A 163 2.75 -4.15 20.64
C TYR A 163 1.39 -4.82 20.86
N ARG A 164 0.66 -4.34 21.87
CA ARG A 164 -0.74 -4.71 22.06
C ARG A 164 -1.63 -3.95 21.09
N ILE A 165 -2.85 -4.45 20.93
CA ILE A 165 -3.88 -3.78 20.13
C ILE A 165 -4.20 -2.43 20.79
N GLY A 166 -4.14 -1.38 19.99
CA GLY A 166 -4.24 0.02 20.41
C GLY A 166 -3.01 0.66 21.01
N GLU A 167 -1.94 -0.10 21.23
CA GLU A 167 -0.64 0.50 21.50
C GLU A 167 0.05 0.93 20.20
N ARG A 168 0.82 2.01 20.31
CA ARG A 168 1.56 2.58 19.19
C ARG A 168 2.98 2.91 19.60
N PRO A 169 3.94 2.84 18.68
CA PRO A 169 5.26 3.42 18.91
C PRO A 169 5.10 4.92 19.16
N THR A 170 5.37 5.38 20.39
CA THR A 170 5.24 6.80 20.78
C THR A 170 6.24 7.71 20.05
N SER A 171 7.31 7.12 19.49
CA SER A 171 8.32 7.82 18.71
C SER A 171 8.74 6.98 17.50
N TRP A 172 8.24 7.32 16.30
CA TRP A 172 8.87 6.86 15.05
C TRP A 172 10.26 7.49 14.84
N ARG A 173 10.53 8.62 15.52
CA ARG A 173 11.86 9.25 15.64
C ARG A 173 12.67 8.67 16.80
N MET A 174 12.91 7.36 16.84
CA MET A 174 14.01 6.82 17.64
C MET A 174 15.09 6.30 16.71
N LYS A 175 15.99 7.24 16.39
CA LYS A 175 17.39 7.07 16.01
C LYS A 175 17.76 5.62 15.71
N ILE A 176 18.00 5.36 14.42
CA ILE A 176 19.03 4.42 13.99
C ILE A 176 20.34 4.96 14.58
N ARG A 177 20.58 4.74 15.88
CA ARG A 177 21.95 4.66 16.36
C ARG A 177 22.42 3.33 15.82
N SER A 178 22.93 3.36 14.58
CA SER A 178 23.91 2.39 14.14
C SER A 178 24.96 2.38 15.25
N THR A 179 24.87 1.38 16.12
CA THR A 179 25.96 1.11 17.03
C THR A 179 26.96 0.42 16.12
N PRO A 180 28.07 1.07 15.70
CA PRO A 180 29.07 0.35 14.94
C PRO A 180 29.49 -0.83 15.79
N ALA A 181 29.41 -2.02 15.20
CA ALA A 181 29.89 -3.25 15.81
C ALA A 181 31.32 -2.98 16.31
N ARG A 182 31.49 -2.83 17.62
CA ARG A 182 32.82 -2.84 18.22
C ARG A 182 33.29 -4.29 18.13
N PHE A 183 33.94 -4.55 16.99
CA PHE A 183 34.75 -5.72 16.73
C PHE A 183 35.76 -5.83 17.88
N PHE A 184 35.51 -6.71 18.84
CA PHE A 184 36.42 -7.01 19.94
C PHE A 184 37.58 -7.87 19.41
N GLY A 185 38.48 -7.23 18.68
CA GLY A 185 39.82 -7.76 18.41
C GLY A 185 40.75 -7.44 19.56
N ARG A 186 40.68 -8.20 20.66
CA ARG A 186 41.76 -8.27 21.66
C ARG A 186 42.42 -9.63 21.54
N THR A 187 43.33 -9.76 20.58
CA THR A 187 44.37 -10.79 20.61
C THR A 187 45.38 -10.44 21.69
N ALA A 188 45.48 -11.29 22.71
CA ALA A 188 46.57 -11.26 23.67
C ALA A 188 47.85 -11.83 23.04
N PRO A 189 49.03 -11.21 23.21
CA PRO A 189 50.29 -11.92 23.02
C PRO A 189 50.82 -12.44 24.36
N ALA A 190 51.24 -13.71 24.28
CA ALA A 190 51.69 -14.56 25.36
C ALA A 190 52.97 -14.07 26.05
N THR A 191 52.99 -14.22 27.37
CA THR A 191 54.19 -14.22 28.20
C THR A 191 55.04 -15.44 27.83
N ARG A 192 56.27 -15.23 27.37
CA ARG A 192 57.28 -16.30 27.26
C ARG A 192 58.40 -16.01 28.24
N GLN A 193 58.46 -16.80 29.31
CA GLN A 193 59.64 -16.99 30.14
C GLN A 193 60.60 -17.94 29.43
N GLY A 194 61.90 -17.70 29.60
CA GLY A 194 62.99 -18.55 29.10
C GLY A 194 64.13 -17.70 28.55
#